data_AF-A0A2U1M3N8-F1
#
_entry.id   AF-A0A2U1M3N8-F1
#
_cell.length_a   1.000
_cell.length_b   1.000
_cell.length_c   1.000
_cell.angle_alpha   90.00
_cell.angle_beta   90.00
_cell.angle_gamma   90.00
#
_symmetry.space_group_name_H-M   'P 1'
#
loop_
_entity.id
_entity.type
_entity.pdbx_description
1 polymer ?
#
loop_
_entity_poly.entity_id
_entity_poly.type
_entity_poly.pdbx_seq_one_letter_code
_entity_poly.pdbx_strand_id
1 'polypeptide(L)'
;MCNHLSLLKSDPDRASSGEGCSSSGVGVWPCPFRKFHCCKDGRPGSAGYTRLLAHIKRDHFRSDDSKDCLRDALSLDWVLLSDVGEMLKMFDQWLCGRCMMLHALSRGCHHSNGISTFAPGSDVGVDRVVGIPKPCRPSVDMATNLSGVMPVDVGLLERVLSLPIKTVKSIPPNCRLAFVQVLTSTLRRVVGAPGSVDAWVKLLLLPRCTLRVVSPSCRQERRSGNRKSLQSSSINQALARWKDGSGFWWCRVLGKRLGTGIQL
;
A
#
# COMPACT_ATOMS: atom_id res chain seq x y z
N MET A 1 -32.06 35.27 62.68
CA MET A 1 -32.49 36.64 62.36
C MET A 1 -32.31 36.86 60.87
N CYS A 2 -33.34 37.41 60.23
CA CYS A 2 -33.59 37.46 58.80
C CYS A 2 -32.77 38.51 58.03
N ASN A 3 -32.95 38.46 56.70
CA ASN A 3 -32.93 39.55 55.70
C ASN A 3 -31.58 39.78 54.96
N HIS A 4 -31.53 40.08 53.65
CA HIS A 4 -32.56 40.58 52.74
C HIS A 4 -32.16 40.40 51.24
N LEU A 5 -33.16 40.08 50.41
CA LEU A 5 -33.48 40.51 49.02
C LEU A 5 -32.40 41.22 48.17
N SER A 6 -32.00 40.69 46.99
CA SER A 6 -32.64 40.73 45.65
C SER A 6 -32.49 42.05 44.87
N LEU A 7 -32.00 42.01 43.62
CA LEU A 7 -32.71 42.59 42.46
C LEU A 7 -32.03 42.36 41.10
N LEU A 8 -32.88 41.99 40.14
CA LEU A 8 -32.70 41.84 38.69
C LEU A 8 -32.42 43.17 37.97
N LYS A 9 -31.70 43.12 36.83
CA LYS A 9 -32.12 43.64 35.49
C LYS A 9 -30.95 43.53 34.47
N SER A 10 -31.04 42.66 33.46
CA SER A 10 -31.51 42.87 32.06
C SER A 10 -30.39 43.05 31.02
N ASP A 11 -30.29 42.11 30.08
CA ASP A 11 -29.65 42.20 28.74
C ASP A 11 -30.43 43.17 27.81
N PRO A 12 -29.83 43.76 26.73
CA PRO A 12 -29.67 43.07 25.42
C PRO A 12 -28.48 43.47 24.51
N ASP A 13 -28.14 42.54 23.60
CA ASP A 13 -27.59 42.63 22.23
C ASP A 13 -26.25 43.34 21.91
N ARG A 14 -25.27 42.58 21.35
CA ARG A 14 -25.08 42.39 19.88
C ARG A 14 -23.70 41.83 19.50
N ALA A 15 -23.74 40.66 18.87
CA ALA A 15 -22.84 40.06 17.86
C ALA A 15 -21.34 40.43 17.82
N SER A 16 -20.48 39.41 17.99
CA SER A 16 -19.40 39.19 17.04
C SER A 16 -19.23 37.69 16.76
N SER A 17 -19.37 37.38 15.48
CA SER A 17 -19.23 36.09 14.85
C SER A 17 -17.81 35.55 14.96
N GLY A 18 -17.70 34.23 15.06
CA GLY A 18 -16.43 33.50 15.05
C GLY A 18 -16.69 32.01 15.18
N GLU A 19 -17.33 31.47 14.15
CA GLU A 19 -17.48 30.04 13.85
C GLU A 19 -16.19 29.28 14.23
N GLY A 20 -16.27 28.26 15.07
CA GLY A 20 -16.78 26.98 14.59
C GLY A 20 -15.61 26.13 14.09
N CYS A 21 -14.87 25.56 15.05
CA CYS A 21 -14.12 24.31 14.93
C CYS A 21 -13.45 24.05 13.56
N SER A 22 -12.34 24.73 13.29
CA SER A 22 -11.38 24.21 12.31
C SER A 22 -10.75 22.95 12.89
N SER A 23 -11.22 21.79 12.45
CA SER A 23 -10.60 20.49 12.68
C SER A 23 -9.18 20.51 12.07
N SER A 24 -8.22 21.06 12.79
CA SER A 24 -6.81 20.81 12.52
C SER A 24 -6.58 19.37 12.93
N GLY A 25 -6.73 18.46 11.97
CA GLY A 25 -6.46 17.05 12.14
C GLY A 25 -5.02 16.87 12.59
N VAL A 26 -4.80 16.81 13.90
CA VAL A 26 -3.57 16.29 14.50
C VAL A 26 -3.61 14.78 14.28
N GLY A 27 -3.42 14.41 13.02
CA GLY A 27 -3.41 13.05 12.56
C GLY A 27 -2.19 12.35 13.15
N VAL A 28 -2.43 11.27 13.87
CA VAL A 28 -1.39 10.30 14.19
C VAL A 28 -0.88 9.78 12.84
N TRP A 29 0.33 10.17 12.47
CA TRP A 29 0.96 9.67 11.25
C TRP A 29 1.43 8.24 11.52
N PRO A 30 0.90 7.24 10.81
CA PRO A 30 1.34 5.87 10.98
C PRO A 30 2.79 5.73 10.51
N CYS A 31 3.54 4.83 11.14
CA CYS A 31 4.89 4.56 10.71
C CYS A 31 4.85 3.96 9.28
N PRO A 32 5.65 4.46 8.33
CA PRO A 32 5.73 3.84 7.00
C PRO A 32 6.28 2.41 7.10
N PHE A 33 7.08 2.14 8.12
CA PHE A 33 7.63 0.82 8.41
C PHE A 33 6.74 -0.05 9.31
N ARG A 34 5.44 0.26 9.47
CA ARG A 34 4.50 -0.48 10.35
C ARG A 34 4.41 -1.99 10.10
N LYS A 35 4.85 -2.46 8.93
CA LYS A 35 4.89 -3.88 8.55
C LYS A 35 6.24 -4.56 8.85
N PHE A 36 7.20 -3.84 9.39
CA PHE A 36 8.55 -4.30 9.69
C PHE A 36 8.76 -4.32 11.20
N HIS A 37 9.63 -5.23 11.66
CA HIS A 37 10.14 -5.26 13.04
C HIS A 37 9.05 -5.21 14.13
N CYS A 38 7.87 -5.82 13.88
CA CYS A 38 6.73 -5.82 14.80
C CYS A 38 6.32 -4.41 15.27
N CYS A 39 6.44 -3.42 14.38
CA CYS A 39 6.17 -2.02 14.65
C CYS A 39 4.74 -1.80 15.20
N LYS A 40 4.65 -0.97 16.25
CA LYS A 40 3.40 -0.59 16.92
C LYS A 40 2.96 0.85 16.61
N ASP A 41 3.44 1.42 15.50
CA ASP A 41 3.23 2.83 15.11
C ASP A 41 3.71 3.86 16.16
N GLY A 42 4.64 3.48 17.03
CA GLY A 42 5.09 4.31 18.16
C GLY A 42 4.27 4.09 19.43
N ARG A 43 4.39 5.00 20.42
CA ARG A 43 3.62 4.88 21.68
C ARG A 43 2.20 5.46 21.49
N PRO A 44 1.12 4.71 21.83
CA PRO A 44 -0.24 5.24 21.76
C PRO A 44 -0.40 6.43 22.73
N GLY A 45 -1.05 7.50 22.27
CA GLY A 45 -1.31 8.71 23.06
C GLY A 45 -0.26 9.82 22.95
N SER A 46 0.80 9.64 22.17
CA SER A 46 1.77 10.71 21.92
C SER A 46 1.70 11.22 20.48
N ALA A 47 0.89 12.25 20.26
CA ALA A 47 0.87 12.97 18.99
C ALA A 47 2.20 13.72 18.79
N GLY A 48 2.80 13.63 17.61
CA GLY A 48 3.95 14.48 17.27
C GLY A 48 5.00 13.86 16.35
N TYR A 49 5.43 14.66 15.39
CA TYR A 49 6.37 14.35 14.32
C TYR A 49 7.79 13.98 14.84
N THR A 50 8.28 14.61 15.90
CA THR A 50 9.59 14.30 16.53
C THR A 50 9.66 12.89 17.09
N ARG A 51 8.53 12.37 17.60
CA ARG A 51 8.45 11.01 18.17
C ARG A 51 8.46 9.94 17.09
N LEU A 52 7.95 10.22 15.90
CA LEU A 52 7.99 9.30 14.75
C LEU A 52 9.45 9.06 14.30
N LEU A 53 10.25 10.12 14.14
CA LEU A 53 11.67 9.97 13.80
C LEU A 53 12.45 9.23 14.88
N ALA A 54 12.18 9.52 16.17
CA ALA A 54 12.81 8.81 17.27
C ALA A 54 12.43 7.32 17.31
N HIS A 55 11.16 7.01 17.06
CA HIS A 55 10.67 5.64 16.90
C HIS A 55 11.39 4.92 15.76
N ILE A 56 11.49 5.54 14.58
CA ILE A 56 12.19 4.95 13.42
C ILE A 56 13.65 4.68 13.75
N LYS A 57 14.37 5.66 14.30
CA LYS A 57 15.79 5.48 14.66
C LYS A 57 15.98 4.35 15.69
N ARG A 58 15.11 4.26 16.70
CA ARG A 58 15.24 3.30 17.79
C ARG A 58 14.78 1.89 17.41
N ASP A 59 13.71 1.78 16.64
CA ASP A 59 12.99 0.51 16.43
C ASP A 59 13.23 -0.06 15.02
N HIS A 60 13.61 0.78 14.05
CA HIS A 60 13.83 0.38 12.65
C HIS A 60 15.30 0.45 12.22
N PHE A 61 16.10 1.36 12.76
CA PHE A 61 17.54 1.50 12.43
C PHE A 61 18.48 1.02 13.55
N ARG A 62 17.97 0.16 14.45
CA ARG A 62 18.70 -0.31 15.62
C ARG A 62 19.90 -1.20 15.30
N SER A 63 19.70 -2.15 14.39
CA SER A 63 20.71 -3.14 13.98
C SER A 63 20.94 -3.05 12.48
N ASP A 64 22.08 -3.56 12.04
CA ASP A 64 22.41 -3.58 10.62
C ASP A 64 21.51 -4.54 9.84
N ASP A 65 21.12 -5.69 10.40
CA ASP A 65 20.12 -6.59 9.79
C ASP A 65 18.79 -5.87 9.52
N SER A 66 18.32 -5.05 10.46
CA SER A 66 17.09 -4.27 10.30
C SER A 66 17.22 -3.20 9.23
N LYS A 67 18.39 -2.58 9.12
CA LYS A 67 18.69 -1.59 8.08
C LYS A 67 18.73 -2.24 6.70
N ASP A 68 19.37 -3.39 6.59
CA ASP A 68 19.49 -4.13 5.34
C ASP A 68 18.11 -4.59 4.84
N CYS A 69 17.29 -5.17 5.73
CA CYS A 69 15.91 -5.54 5.41
C CYS A 69 15.08 -4.36 4.89
N LEU A 70 15.23 -3.18 5.49
CA LEU A 70 14.53 -1.97 5.05
C LEU A 70 15.09 -1.41 3.75
N ARG A 71 16.40 -1.52 3.52
CA ARG A 71 17.05 -1.09 2.28
C ARG A 71 16.53 -1.92 1.11
N ASP A 72 16.48 -3.24 1.28
CA ASP A 72 15.95 -4.16 0.26
C ASP A 72 14.47 -3.87 -0.02
N ALA A 73 13.66 -3.70 1.03
CA ALA A 73 12.26 -3.36 0.88
C ALA A 73 12.04 -2.03 0.13
N LEU A 74 12.84 -0.99 0.42
CA LEU A 74 12.78 0.29 -0.28
C LEU A 74 13.20 0.19 -1.74
N SER A 75 14.09 -0.75 -2.08
CA SER A 75 14.51 -1.00 -3.47
C SER A 75 13.47 -1.75 -4.31
N LEU A 76 12.53 -2.45 -3.67
CA LEU A 76 11.53 -3.31 -4.33
C LEU A 76 10.11 -2.72 -4.29
N ASP A 77 9.78 -1.88 -3.31
CA ASP A 77 8.44 -1.36 -3.09
C ASP A 77 8.39 0.15 -3.34
N TRP A 78 7.90 0.54 -4.52
CA TRP A 78 7.70 1.94 -4.90
C TRP A 78 6.75 2.68 -3.95
N VAL A 79 5.72 2.01 -3.43
CA VAL A 79 4.76 2.65 -2.52
C VAL A 79 5.43 2.93 -1.18
N LEU A 80 6.19 1.97 -0.64
CA LEU A 80 6.98 2.20 0.57
C LEU A 80 8.02 3.31 0.38
N LEU A 81 8.73 3.31 -0.75
CA LEU A 81 9.71 4.36 -1.06
C LEU A 81 9.03 5.73 -1.16
N SER A 82 7.85 5.81 -1.78
CA SER A 82 7.06 7.03 -1.88
C SER A 82 6.55 7.51 -0.51
N ASP A 83 6.00 6.62 0.31
CA ASP A 83 5.54 6.94 1.66
C ASP A 83 6.69 7.46 2.54
N VAL A 84 7.86 6.83 2.43
CA VAL A 84 9.08 7.29 3.12
C VAL A 84 9.58 8.61 2.55
N GLY A 85 9.56 8.80 1.23
CA GLY A 85 9.95 10.05 0.58
C GLY A 85 9.11 11.25 1.03
N GLU A 86 7.78 11.10 1.04
CA GLU A 86 6.85 12.14 1.52
C GLU A 86 7.04 12.42 3.01
N MET A 87 7.24 11.36 3.81
CA MET A 87 7.55 11.50 5.22
C MET A 87 8.83 12.34 5.42
N LEU A 88 9.92 11.97 4.76
CA LEU A 88 11.20 12.69 4.83
C LEU A 88 11.12 14.14 4.32
N LYS A 89 10.30 14.38 3.30
CA LYS A 89 10.02 15.71 2.77
C LYS A 89 9.38 16.60 3.83
N MET A 90 8.40 16.09 4.58
CA MET A 90 7.79 16.83 5.69
C MET A 90 8.77 17.12 6.84
N PHE A 91 9.81 16.31 6.99
CA PHE A 91 10.80 16.44 8.06
C PHE A 91 12.04 17.27 7.69
N ASP A 92 12.15 17.76 6.46
CA ASP A 92 13.39 18.31 5.92
C ASP A 92 14.60 17.43 6.20
N GLN A 93 14.39 16.13 6.00
CA GLN A 93 15.41 15.11 6.14
C GLN A 93 15.58 14.34 4.83
N TRP A 94 16.71 13.65 4.75
CA TRP A 94 16.98 12.65 3.74
C TRP A 94 17.52 11.39 4.41
N LEU A 95 17.31 10.24 3.75
CA LEU A 95 17.79 8.95 4.18
C LEU A 95 18.99 8.55 3.32
N CYS A 96 20.13 8.28 3.96
CA CYS A 96 21.26 7.68 3.28
C CYS A 96 21.01 6.17 3.12
N GLY A 97 20.85 5.72 1.89
CA GLY A 97 20.63 4.32 1.53
C GLY A 97 21.80 3.41 1.90
N ARG A 98 23.04 3.91 1.95
CA ARG A 98 24.21 3.10 2.35
C ARG A 98 24.14 2.68 3.81
N CYS A 99 24.07 3.63 4.73
CA CYS A 99 24.08 3.36 6.17
C CYS A 99 22.70 3.36 6.83
N MET A 100 21.64 3.63 6.06
CA MET A 100 20.25 3.74 6.53
C MET A 100 20.09 4.74 7.68
N MET A 101 20.78 5.89 7.57
CA MET A 101 20.74 6.97 8.55
C MET A 101 20.01 8.20 8.01
N LEU A 102 19.31 8.88 8.91
CA LEU A 102 18.59 10.11 8.62
C LEU A 102 19.47 11.33 8.85
N HIS A 103 19.50 12.22 7.87
CA HIS A 103 20.29 13.45 7.88
C HIS A 103 19.41 14.65 7.55
N ALA A 104 19.76 15.82 8.08
CA ALA A 104 19.21 17.09 7.61
C ALA A 104 19.69 17.36 6.17
N LEU A 105 18.92 18.11 5.38
CA LEU A 105 19.25 18.40 3.97
C LEU A 105 20.63 19.05 3.78
N SER A 106 21.08 19.84 4.75
CA SER A 106 22.39 20.51 4.72
C SER A 106 23.56 19.62 5.12
N ARG A 107 23.32 18.39 5.60
CA ARG A 107 24.36 17.50 6.11
C ARG A 107 24.64 16.36 5.14
N GLY A 108 25.92 16.18 4.82
CA GLY A 108 26.41 14.98 4.15
C GLY A 108 26.52 13.78 5.11
N CYS A 109 26.49 12.58 4.54
CA CYS A 109 26.80 11.33 5.21
C CYS A 109 28.22 10.90 4.85
N HIS A 110 29.08 10.75 5.86
CA HIS A 110 30.48 10.36 5.68
C HIS A 110 30.61 8.84 5.67
N HIS A 111 31.24 8.31 4.62
CA HIS A 111 31.62 6.91 4.49
C HIS A 111 33.11 6.80 4.19
N SER A 112 33.69 5.61 4.39
CA SER A 112 35.09 5.33 4.07
C SER A 112 35.45 5.59 2.60
N ASN A 113 34.46 5.51 1.70
CA ASN A 113 34.60 5.72 0.26
C ASN A 113 34.12 7.11 -0.22
N GLY A 114 33.95 8.07 0.70
CA GLY A 114 33.59 9.45 0.36
C GLY A 114 32.32 9.95 1.05
N ILE A 115 31.87 11.14 0.65
CA ILE A 115 30.72 11.82 1.25
C ILE A 115 29.51 11.68 0.34
N SER A 116 28.39 11.16 0.86
CA SER A 116 27.09 11.20 0.18
C SER A 116 26.35 12.47 0.59
N THR A 117 25.88 13.26 -0.37
CA THR A 117 25.08 14.46 -0.11
C THR A 117 23.72 14.33 -0.76
N PHE A 118 22.72 14.97 -0.16
CA PHE A 118 21.43 15.16 -0.81
C PHE A 118 21.53 16.33 -1.78
N ALA A 119 21.23 16.08 -3.05
CA ALA A 119 21.07 17.09 -4.08
C ALA A 119 19.59 17.10 -4.49
N PRO A 120 18.87 18.23 -4.36
CA PRO A 120 17.50 18.30 -4.84
C PRO A 120 17.46 18.16 -6.37
N GLY A 121 16.95 17.05 -6.88
CA GLY A 121 16.67 16.82 -8.30
C GLY A 121 15.23 17.21 -8.65
N SER A 122 14.98 17.47 -9.95
CA SER A 122 13.70 18.00 -10.46
C SER A 122 12.56 16.97 -10.60
N ASP A 123 12.62 15.81 -9.95
CA ASP A 123 11.60 14.75 -10.09
C ASP A 123 10.79 14.51 -8.80
N VAL A 124 9.52 14.20 -9.03
CA VAL A 124 8.39 14.18 -8.12
C VAL A 124 8.62 13.28 -6.89
N GLY A 125 8.64 13.89 -5.70
CA GLY A 125 8.24 13.31 -4.40
C GLY A 125 9.17 12.28 -3.72
N VAL A 126 9.97 11.52 -4.48
CA VAL A 126 10.76 10.38 -3.94
C VAL A 126 12.25 10.69 -3.71
N ASP A 127 12.67 11.93 -3.90
CA ASP A 127 14.09 12.27 -4.02
C ASP A 127 14.86 12.31 -2.69
N ARG A 128 14.14 12.17 -1.56
CA ARG A 128 14.73 12.24 -0.21
C ARG A 128 15.42 10.95 0.25
N VAL A 129 15.46 9.90 -0.58
CA VAL A 129 16.19 8.65 -0.28
C VAL A 129 17.31 8.49 -1.30
N VAL A 130 18.56 8.55 -0.84
CA VAL A 130 19.76 8.62 -1.71
C VAL A 130 20.56 7.33 -1.63
N GLY A 131 20.96 6.74 -2.75
CA GLY A 131 21.82 5.56 -2.77
C GLY A 131 21.08 4.23 -2.58
N ILE A 132 19.74 4.23 -2.60
CA ILE A 132 18.93 3.04 -2.85
C ILE A 132 18.48 3.10 -4.31
N PRO A 133 18.67 2.03 -5.11
CA PRO A 133 18.11 1.97 -6.47
C PRO A 133 16.61 2.21 -6.42
N LYS A 134 16.12 3.20 -7.18
CA LYS A 134 14.67 3.47 -7.27
C LYS A 134 14.01 2.23 -7.88
N PRO A 135 12.97 1.65 -7.24
CA PRO A 135 12.18 0.59 -7.85
C PRO A 135 11.69 1.09 -9.20
N CYS A 136 11.76 0.26 -10.25
CA CYS A 136 11.27 0.66 -11.56
C CYS A 136 9.82 1.14 -11.43
N ARG A 137 9.59 2.45 -11.66
CA ARG A 137 8.25 2.95 -11.93
C ARG A 137 7.71 2.12 -13.10
N PRO A 138 6.50 1.55 -13.03
CA PRO A 138 5.82 1.16 -14.26
C PRO A 138 5.52 2.44 -15.04
N SER A 139 6.48 2.91 -15.84
CA SER A 139 6.31 4.04 -16.73
C SER A 139 5.42 3.59 -17.88
N VAL A 140 4.28 4.26 -18.02
CA VAL A 140 3.63 4.41 -19.31
C VAL A 140 4.54 5.34 -20.14
N ASP A 141 4.84 4.90 -21.36
CA ASP A 141 5.53 5.59 -22.47
C ASP A 141 7.07 5.73 -22.46
N MET A 142 7.74 4.80 -23.13
CA MET A 142 8.28 4.96 -24.50
C MET A 142 8.99 3.66 -24.90
N ALA A 143 8.22 2.70 -25.44
CA ALA A 143 8.74 1.45 -25.95
C ALA A 143 8.91 1.53 -27.47
N THR A 144 10.07 2.04 -27.90
CA THR A 144 10.63 1.60 -29.17
C THR A 144 11.83 0.71 -28.84
N ASN A 145 11.73 -0.53 -29.28
CA ASN A 145 12.82 -1.49 -29.49
C ASN A 145 13.21 -2.43 -28.33
N LEU A 146 12.63 -3.63 -28.46
CA LEU A 146 13.26 -4.95 -28.32
C LEU A 146 13.56 -5.46 -26.89
N SER A 147 12.82 -6.54 -26.54
CA SER A 147 12.94 -7.41 -25.35
C SER A 147 12.39 -6.80 -24.04
N GLY A 148 11.13 -6.98 -23.64
CA GLY A 148 10.17 -8.00 -24.04
C GLY A 148 10.06 -9.20 -23.09
N VAL A 149 10.57 -9.13 -21.85
CA VAL A 149 10.20 -10.06 -20.76
C VAL A 149 10.25 -9.30 -19.43
N MET A 150 9.10 -8.94 -18.86
CA MET A 150 9.01 -8.86 -17.40
C MET A 150 9.33 -10.25 -16.89
N PRO A 151 10.28 -10.45 -15.95
CA PRO A 151 10.53 -11.77 -15.40
C PRO A 151 9.23 -12.22 -14.75
N VAL A 152 8.51 -13.11 -15.44
CA VAL A 152 7.42 -13.87 -14.86
C VAL A 152 8.11 -14.68 -13.77
N ASP A 153 7.85 -14.34 -12.52
CA ASP A 153 8.32 -15.12 -11.37
C ASP A 153 7.67 -16.51 -11.48
N VAL A 154 8.39 -17.42 -12.12
CA VAL A 154 7.95 -18.80 -12.38
C VAL A 154 7.66 -19.50 -11.06
N GLY A 155 8.42 -19.22 -9.99
CA GLY A 155 8.20 -19.77 -8.66
C GLY A 155 6.93 -19.23 -8.01
N LEU A 156 6.54 -17.98 -8.26
CA LEU A 156 5.23 -17.48 -7.84
C LEU A 156 4.10 -18.10 -8.66
N LEU A 157 4.27 -18.26 -9.97
CA LEU A 157 3.26 -18.87 -10.83
C LEU A 157 3.01 -20.33 -10.42
N GLU A 158 4.07 -21.10 -10.23
CA GLU A 158 4.02 -22.48 -9.76
C GLU A 158 3.31 -22.57 -8.39
N ARG A 159 3.68 -21.70 -7.43
CA ARG A 159 2.98 -21.64 -6.14
C ARG A 159 1.49 -21.31 -6.31
N VAL A 160 1.12 -20.33 -7.12
CA VAL A 160 -0.29 -19.96 -7.33
C VAL A 160 -1.11 -21.07 -8.01
N LEU A 161 -0.49 -21.81 -8.94
CA LEU A 161 -1.10 -22.96 -9.59
C LEU A 161 -1.22 -24.18 -8.66
N SER A 162 -0.22 -24.40 -7.80
CA SER A 162 -0.18 -25.49 -6.82
C SER A 162 -1.08 -25.25 -5.60
N LEU A 163 -1.50 -24.02 -5.34
CA LEU A 163 -2.38 -23.71 -4.22
C LEU A 163 -3.77 -24.36 -4.37
N PRO A 164 -4.29 -25.04 -3.32
CA PRO A 164 -5.65 -25.56 -3.32
C PRO A 164 -6.65 -24.40 -3.15
N ILE A 165 -7.03 -23.77 -4.27
CA ILE A 165 -8.00 -22.68 -4.29
C ILE A 165 -9.41 -23.27 -4.40
N LYS A 166 -10.21 -23.11 -3.34
CA LYS A 166 -11.65 -23.41 -3.39
C LYS A 166 -12.34 -22.38 -4.26
N THR A 167 -12.80 -22.80 -5.43
CA THR A 167 -13.60 -21.98 -6.36
C THR A 167 -15.10 -22.24 -6.18
N VAL A 168 -15.93 -21.29 -6.61
CA VAL A 168 -17.38 -21.46 -6.60
C VAL A 168 -17.78 -22.58 -7.56
N LYS A 169 -18.79 -23.38 -7.18
CA LYS A 169 -19.32 -24.47 -8.02
C LYS A 169 -19.96 -23.95 -9.31
N SER A 170 -20.52 -22.74 -9.28
CA SER A 170 -21.09 -22.07 -10.42
C SER A 170 -20.95 -20.55 -10.28
N ILE A 171 -20.81 -19.86 -11.41
CA ILE A 171 -20.71 -18.40 -11.44
C ILE A 171 -22.09 -17.80 -11.12
N PRO A 172 -22.21 -16.91 -10.12
CA PRO A 172 -23.46 -16.25 -9.81
C PRO A 172 -24.05 -15.56 -11.03
N PRO A 173 -25.38 -15.64 -11.28
CA PRO A 173 -26.01 -15.10 -12.48
C PRO A 173 -25.65 -13.64 -12.77
N ASN A 174 -25.62 -12.80 -11.73
CA ASN A 174 -25.32 -11.38 -11.84
C ASN A 174 -23.83 -11.08 -12.16
N CYS A 175 -22.95 -12.07 -12.09
CA CYS A 175 -21.52 -11.92 -12.41
C CYS A 175 -21.15 -12.46 -13.81
N ARG A 176 -22.03 -13.26 -14.44
CA ARG A 176 -21.71 -14.02 -15.66
C ARG A 176 -21.28 -13.14 -16.83
N LEU A 177 -22.03 -12.07 -17.10
CA LEU A 177 -21.74 -11.19 -18.23
C LEU A 177 -20.37 -10.51 -18.07
N ALA A 178 -20.10 -9.95 -16.89
CA ALA A 178 -18.81 -9.33 -16.59
C ALA A 178 -17.66 -10.35 -16.66
N PHE A 179 -17.88 -11.58 -16.20
CA PHE A 179 -16.89 -12.65 -16.33
C PHE A 179 -16.59 -13.00 -17.79
N VAL A 180 -17.63 -13.17 -18.61
CA VAL A 180 -17.48 -13.47 -20.04
C VAL A 180 -16.77 -12.34 -20.78
N GLN A 181 -17.05 -11.07 -20.45
CA GLN A 181 -16.35 -9.93 -21.04
C GLN A 181 -14.84 -9.97 -20.75
N VAL A 182 -14.46 -10.23 -19.49
CA VAL A 182 -13.04 -10.33 -19.09
C VAL A 182 -12.37 -11.57 -19.68
N LEU A 183 -13.07 -12.71 -19.73
CA LEU A 183 -12.56 -13.92 -20.37
C LEU A 183 -12.32 -13.69 -21.88
N THR A 184 -13.27 -13.02 -22.54
CA THR A 184 -13.16 -12.73 -23.97
C THR A 184 -12.02 -11.75 -24.25
N SER A 185 -11.83 -10.72 -23.42
CA SER A 185 -10.72 -9.77 -23.59
C SER A 185 -9.36 -10.42 -23.35
N THR A 186 -9.23 -11.29 -22.35
CA THR A 186 -7.99 -12.05 -22.09
C THR A 186 -7.68 -13.05 -23.20
N LEU A 187 -8.68 -13.76 -23.73
CA LEU A 187 -8.52 -14.64 -24.90
C LEU A 187 -8.08 -13.87 -26.14
N ARG A 188 -8.69 -12.72 -26.44
CA ARG A 188 -8.28 -11.88 -27.57
C ARG A 188 -6.82 -11.43 -27.48
N ARG A 189 -6.31 -11.18 -26.26
CA ARG A 189 -4.89 -10.85 -26.04
C ARG A 189 -3.97 -12.02 -26.35
N VAL A 190 -4.36 -13.24 -25.99
CA VAL A 190 -3.58 -14.45 -26.33
C VAL A 190 -3.58 -14.67 -27.84
N VAL A 191 -4.75 -14.55 -28.48
CA VAL A 191 -4.86 -14.67 -29.94
C VAL A 191 -4.03 -13.60 -30.67
N GLY A 192 -4.04 -12.35 -30.18
CA GLY A 192 -3.27 -11.25 -30.76
C GLY A 192 -1.76 -11.33 -30.49
N ALA A 193 -1.33 -12.10 -29.48
CA ALA A 193 0.08 -12.24 -29.11
C ALA A 193 0.36 -13.64 -28.52
N PRO A 194 0.33 -14.72 -29.33
CA PRO A 194 0.44 -16.09 -28.83
C PRO A 194 1.81 -16.43 -28.24
N GLY A 195 2.87 -15.68 -28.59
CA GLY A 195 4.18 -15.80 -27.95
C GLY A 195 4.30 -15.10 -26.59
N SER A 196 3.27 -14.38 -26.14
CA SER A 196 3.31 -13.62 -24.90
C SER A 196 2.99 -14.49 -23.69
N VAL A 197 4.01 -14.81 -22.90
CA VAL A 197 3.86 -15.53 -21.62
C VAL A 197 2.90 -14.79 -20.68
N ASP A 198 2.95 -13.45 -20.64
CA ASP A 198 2.05 -12.63 -19.83
C ASP A 198 0.57 -12.84 -20.19
N ALA A 199 0.25 -12.93 -21.49
CA ALA A 199 -1.11 -13.15 -21.96
C ALA A 199 -1.65 -14.52 -21.50
N TRP A 200 -0.82 -15.56 -21.62
CA TRP A 200 -1.15 -16.91 -21.16
C TRP A 200 -1.30 -16.99 -19.63
N VAL A 201 -0.38 -16.38 -18.88
CA VAL A 201 -0.44 -16.33 -17.42
C VAL A 201 -1.72 -15.65 -16.94
N LYS A 202 -2.09 -14.51 -17.54
CA LYS A 202 -3.35 -13.80 -17.22
C LYS A 202 -4.57 -14.67 -17.48
N LEU A 203 -4.59 -15.41 -18.59
CA LEU A 203 -5.68 -16.33 -18.91
C LEU A 203 -5.82 -17.45 -17.87
N LEU A 204 -4.70 -18.08 -17.48
CA LEU A 204 -4.69 -19.17 -16.48
C LEU A 204 -5.10 -18.69 -15.08
N LEU A 205 -4.69 -17.48 -14.70
CA LEU A 205 -4.99 -16.92 -13.38
C LEU A 205 -6.41 -16.39 -13.25
N LEU A 206 -7.06 -15.98 -14.35
CA LEU A 206 -8.37 -15.34 -14.33
C LEU A 206 -9.43 -16.15 -13.54
N PRO A 207 -9.68 -17.45 -13.81
CA PRO A 207 -10.67 -18.21 -13.05
C PRO A 207 -10.26 -18.38 -11.58
N ARG A 208 -8.98 -18.62 -11.32
CA ARG A 208 -8.43 -18.91 -9.98
C ARG A 208 -8.50 -17.69 -9.05
N CYS A 209 -8.21 -16.50 -9.58
CA CYS A 209 -8.21 -15.26 -8.83
C CYS A 209 -9.63 -14.66 -8.67
N THR A 210 -10.52 -14.92 -9.62
CA THR A 210 -11.85 -14.30 -9.67
C THR A 210 -12.92 -15.13 -8.98
N LEU A 211 -12.88 -16.45 -9.11
CA LEU A 211 -13.96 -17.35 -8.68
C LEU A 211 -13.73 -17.96 -7.30
N ARG A 212 -12.84 -17.38 -6.48
CA ARG A 212 -12.52 -17.89 -5.13
C ARG A 212 -13.72 -17.77 -4.19
N VAL A 213 -13.98 -18.83 -3.42
CA VAL A 213 -14.99 -18.81 -2.35
C VAL A 213 -14.55 -17.89 -1.22
N VAL A 214 -15.42 -16.96 -0.84
CA VAL A 214 -15.17 -16.08 0.30
C VAL A 214 -15.42 -16.82 1.61
N SER A 215 -14.48 -16.70 2.54
CA SER A 215 -14.59 -17.23 3.90
C SER A 215 -15.25 -16.18 4.81
N PRO A 216 -16.45 -16.42 5.35
CA PRO A 216 -17.11 -15.49 6.27
C PRO A 216 -16.33 -15.33 7.57
N SER A 217 -16.10 -14.10 8.00
CA SER A 217 -15.31 -13.75 9.18
C SER A 217 -16.17 -13.62 10.45
N CYS A 218 -17.46 -13.31 10.31
CA CYS A 218 -18.37 -13.14 11.46
C CYS A 218 -19.70 -13.89 11.29
N ARG A 219 -20.45 -14.02 12.39
CA ARG A 219 -21.75 -14.73 12.42
C ARG A 219 -22.79 -14.11 11.49
N GLN A 220 -22.75 -12.79 11.31
CA GLN A 220 -23.65 -12.06 10.41
C GLN A 220 -23.41 -12.39 8.94
N GLU A 221 -22.15 -12.52 8.52
CA GLU A 221 -21.77 -12.93 7.16
C GLU A 221 -22.06 -14.41 6.86
N ARG A 222 -22.16 -15.25 7.90
CA ARG A 222 -22.48 -16.68 7.74
C ARG A 222 -23.94 -16.92 7.34
N ARG A 223 -24.85 -15.97 7.58
CA ARG A 223 -26.25 -16.04 7.15
C ARG A 223 -26.33 -16.16 5.62
N SER A 224 -27.18 -17.05 5.13
CA SER A 224 -27.20 -17.49 3.72
C SER A 224 -27.37 -16.36 2.70
N GLY A 225 -28.25 -15.38 3.00
CA GLY A 225 -28.44 -14.18 2.16
C GLY A 225 -27.19 -13.31 2.07
N ASN A 226 -26.56 -13.04 3.21
CA ASN A 226 -25.33 -12.25 3.29
C ASN A 226 -24.16 -12.96 2.61
N ARG A 227 -24.04 -14.28 2.77
CA ARG A 227 -22.97 -15.07 2.13
C ARG A 227 -23.04 -15.01 0.61
N LYS A 228 -24.23 -15.13 0.01
CA LYS A 228 -24.41 -15.04 -1.45
C LYS A 228 -24.08 -13.64 -1.96
N SER A 229 -24.60 -12.61 -1.30
CA SER A 229 -24.33 -11.21 -1.65
C SER A 229 -22.82 -10.90 -1.57
N LEU A 230 -22.17 -11.33 -0.50
CA LEU A 230 -20.75 -11.14 -0.26
C LEU A 230 -19.88 -11.88 -1.29
N GLN A 231 -20.29 -13.10 -1.69
CA GLN A 231 -19.63 -13.83 -2.77
C GLN A 231 -19.75 -13.09 -4.12
N SER A 232 -20.95 -12.67 -4.50
CA SER A 232 -21.17 -11.92 -5.75
C SER A 232 -20.44 -10.58 -5.76
N SER A 233 -20.44 -9.86 -4.64
CA SER A 233 -19.72 -8.59 -4.48
C SER A 233 -18.21 -8.80 -4.63
N SER A 234 -17.65 -9.83 -3.99
CA SER A 234 -16.23 -10.18 -4.13
C SER A 234 -15.85 -10.53 -5.58
N ILE A 235 -16.68 -11.27 -6.30
CA ILE A 235 -16.43 -11.63 -7.71
C ILE A 235 -16.48 -10.38 -8.58
N ASN A 236 -17.48 -9.51 -8.43
CA ASN A 236 -17.61 -8.28 -9.21
C ASN A 236 -16.46 -7.31 -8.95
N GLN A 237 -16.01 -7.18 -7.70
CA GLN A 237 -14.82 -6.37 -7.38
C GLN A 237 -13.57 -6.93 -8.05
N ALA A 238 -13.40 -8.26 -8.11
CA ALA A 238 -12.30 -8.87 -8.83
C ALA A 238 -12.38 -8.57 -10.33
N LEU A 239 -13.55 -8.74 -10.94
CA LEU A 239 -13.78 -8.49 -12.37
C LEU A 239 -13.55 -7.03 -12.78
N ALA A 240 -13.95 -6.06 -11.96
CA ALA A 240 -13.69 -4.65 -12.21
C ALA A 240 -12.17 -4.38 -12.33
N ARG A 241 -11.38 -4.93 -11.41
CA ARG A 241 -9.91 -4.78 -11.43
C ARG A 241 -9.24 -5.41 -12.63
N TRP A 242 -9.79 -6.52 -13.15
CA TRP A 242 -9.32 -7.12 -14.39
C TRP A 242 -9.56 -6.21 -15.60
N LYS A 243 -10.67 -5.47 -15.62
CA LYS A 243 -11.01 -4.52 -16.68
C LYS A 243 -10.06 -3.32 -16.70
N ASP A 244 -9.60 -2.88 -15.53
CA ASP A 244 -8.70 -1.73 -15.37
C ASP A 244 -7.23 -2.06 -15.69
N GLY A 245 -6.93 -3.27 -16.19
CA GLY A 245 -5.54 -3.70 -16.48
C GLY A 245 -4.70 -4.04 -15.24
N SER A 246 -5.23 -3.81 -14.03
CA SER A 246 -4.59 -4.10 -12.74
C SER A 246 -4.68 -5.57 -12.28
N GLY A 247 -5.20 -6.47 -13.13
CA GLY A 247 -5.44 -7.88 -12.77
C GLY A 247 -4.21 -8.65 -12.27
N PHE A 248 -3.00 -8.22 -12.62
CA PHE A 248 -1.74 -8.86 -12.21
C PHE A 248 -1.42 -8.72 -10.70
N TRP A 249 -2.04 -7.74 -10.02
CA TRP A 249 -1.82 -7.51 -8.59
C TRP A 249 -2.41 -8.61 -7.68
N TRP A 250 -3.26 -9.50 -8.22
CA TRP A 250 -3.85 -10.60 -7.46
C TRP A 250 -2.84 -11.65 -7.00
N CYS A 251 -1.75 -11.86 -7.73
CA CYS A 251 -0.70 -12.79 -7.32
C CYS A 251 -0.01 -12.37 -6.00
N ARG A 252 0.24 -11.08 -5.80
CA ARG A 252 0.78 -10.55 -4.52
C ARG A 252 -0.24 -10.62 -3.38
N VAL A 253 -1.53 -10.44 -3.68
CA VAL A 253 -2.60 -10.48 -2.66
C VAL A 253 -2.95 -11.92 -2.26
N LEU A 254 -2.85 -12.89 -3.18
CA LEU A 254 -3.03 -14.30 -2.87
C LEU A 254 -1.94 -14.83 -1.93
N GLY A 255 -0.68 -14.45 -2.13
CA GLY A 255 0.42 -14.78 -1.20
C GLY A 255 0.20 -14.22 0.22
N LYS A 256 -0.36 -13.01 0.35
CA LYS A 256 -0.57 -12.37 1.67
C LYS A 256 -1.81 -12.85 2.43
N ARG A 257 -2.77 -13.52 1.78
CA ARG A 257 -4.04 -13.95 2.41
C ARG A 257 -4.12 -15.45 2.73
N LEU A 258 -3.01 -16.19 2.56
CA LEU A 258 -2.94 -17.64 2.81
C LEU A 258 -2.25 -18.03 4.12
N GLY A 259 -1.83 -17.08 4.96
CA GLY A 259 -1.42 -17.36 6.33
C GLY A 259 -0.24 -18.34 6.48
N THR A 260 0.50 -18.62 5.40
CA THR A 260 1.77 -19.33 5.45
C THR A 260 2.85 -18.26 5.45
N GLY A 261 3.52 -18.11 6.59
CA GLY A 261 4.67 -17.23 6.76
C GLY A 261 5.82 -17.64 5.86
N ILE A 262 5.78 -17.22 4.61
CA ILE A 262 6.87 -17.35 3.65
C ILE A 262 7.00 -15.98 2.99
N GLN A 263 8.04 -15.28 3.42
CA GLN A 263 8.43 -13.96 2.92
C GLN A 263 8.83 -14.06 1.44
N LEU A 264 8.34 -13.11 0.66
CA LEU A 264 9.08 -12.51 -0.44
C LEU A 264 9.45 -11.10 0.03
#